data_AF-A0A914RUM9-F1
#
_entry.id   AF-A0A914RUM9-F1
#
_cell.length_a   1.000
_cell.length_b   1.000
_cell.length_c   1.000
_cell.angle_alpha   90.00
_cell.angle_beta   90.00
_cell.angle_gamma   90.00
#
_symmetry.space_group_name_H-M   'P 1'
#
loop_
_entity.id
_entity.type
_entity.pdbx_description
1 polymer ?
#
loop_
_entity_poly.entity_id
_entity_poly.type
_entity_poly.pdbx_seq_one_letter_code
_entity_poly.pdbx_strand_id
1 'polypeptide(L)' 'MDRVCVICHEMFSHERPNMRAECRSNCFRSEHFRKCLNMFRPNEETEVLFEDSRR' A
#
# COMPACT_ATOMS: atom_id res chain seq x y z
N MET A 1 -5.60 -1.91 -7.97
CA MET A 1 -5.52 -0.68 -7.15
C MET A 1 -6.41 -0.75 -5.90
N ASP A 2 -7.70 -1.12 -6.01
CA ASP A 2 -8.58 -1.24 -4.82
C ASP A 2 -8.06 -2.21 -3.75
N ARG A 3 -7.40 -3.30 -4.16
CA ARG A 3 -6.77 -4.27 -3.25
C ARG A 3 -5.75 -3.64 -2.29
N VAL A 4 -4.96 -2.67 -2.74
CA VAL A 4 -4.02 -1.91 -1.89
C VAL A 4 -4.79 -1.13 -0.83
N CYS A 5 -5.90 -0.49 -1.21
CA CYS A 5 -6.75 0.24 -0.29
C CYS A 5 -7.47 -0.66 0.73
N VAL A 6 -7.85 -1.88 0.35
CA VAL A 6 -8.45 -2.86 1.26
C VAL A 6 -7.44 -3.32 2.30
N ILE A 7 -6.26 -3.79 1.88
CA ILE A 7 -5.24 -4.29 2.81
C ILE A 7 -4.76 -3.14 3.71
N CYS A 8 -4.54 -1.94 3.16
CA CYS A 8 -4.17 -0.78 3.95
C CYS A 8 -5.28 -0.41 4.96
N HIS A 9 -6.55 -0.48 4.57
CA HIS A 9 -7.65 -0.26 5.51
C HIS A 9 -7.69 -1.32 6.61
N GLU A 10 -7.48 -2.59 6.32
CA GLU A 10 -7.43 -3.65 7.34
C GLU A 10 -6.33 -3.37 8.37
N MET A 11 -5.13 -3.01 7.91
CA MET A 11 -3.98 -2.68 8.77
C MET A 11 -4.20 -1.46 9.66
N PHE A 12 -4.87 -0.42 9.15
CA PHE A 12 -5.09 0.85 9.87
C PHE A 12 -6.54 1.04 10.35
N SER A 13 -7.37 0.01 10.29
CA SER A 13 -8.81 0.11 10.57
C SER A 13 -9.10 0.63 11.97
N HIS A 14 -8.23 0.30 12.93
CA HIS A 14 -8.32 0.72 14.33
C HIS A 14 -8.07 2.23 14.53
N GLU A 15 -7.24 2.85 13.70
CA GLU A 15 -6.89 4.28 13.81
C GLU A 15 -7.62 5.16 12.80
N ARG A 16 -7.89 4.60 11.62
CA ARG A 16 -8.39 5.29 10.42
C ARG A 16 -9.46 4.43 9.74
N PRO A 17 -10.69 4.37 10.29
CA PRO A 17 -11.78 3.58 9.70
C PRO A 17 -12.16 4.04 8.28
N ASN A 18 -11.93 5.32 7.95
CA ASN A 18 -12.21 5.87 6.62
C ASN A 18 -11.06 5.70 5.61
N MET A 19 -9.97 5.02 5.97
CA MET A 19 -8.77 4.85 5.14
C MET A 19 -9.11 4.30 3.75
N ARG A 20 -10.06 3.36 3.64
CA ARG A 20 -10.46 2.79 2.35
C ARG A 20 -11.05 3.84 1.40
N ALA A 21 -11.91 4.73 1.91
CA ALA A 21 -12.54 5.78 1.13
C ALA A 21 -11.52 6.87 0.74
N GLU A 22 -10.68 7.28 1.70
CA GLU A 22 -9.60 8.26 1.48
C GLU A 22 -8.55 7.74 0.47
N CYS A 23 -8.24 6.45 0.50
CA CYS A 23 -7.33 5.81 -0.45
C CYS A 23 -7.88 5.79 -1.89
N ARG A 24 -9.20 5.66 -2.06
CA ARG A 24 -9.85 5.71 -3.38
C ARG A 24 -10.12 7.13 -3.88
N SER A 25 -9.98 8.13 -3.01
CA SER A 25 -10.26 9.52 -3.36
C SER A 25 -9.37 10.02 -4.51
N ASN A 26 -9.90 10.98 -5.27
CA ASN A 26 -9.20 11.62 -6.39
C ASN A 26 -8.60 10.61 -7.39
N CYS A 27 -9.34 9.55 -7.72
CA CYS A 27 -8.91 8.49 -8.63
C CYS A 27 -7.54 7.89 -8.26
N PHE A 28 -7.32 7.57 -6.97
CA PHE A 28 -6.07 7.02 -6.44
C PHE A 28 -4.87 7.98 -6.50
N ARG A 29 -5.12 9.30 -6.65
CA ARG A 29 -4.08 10.34 -6.59
C ARG A 29 -4.00 11.01 -5.21
N SER A 30 -4.44 10.33 -4.17
CA SER A 30 -4.33 10.82 -2.79
C SER A 30 -2.99 10.44 -2.18
N GLU A 31 -2.53 11.24 -1.21
CA GLU A 31 -1.33 10.91 -0.44
C GLU A 31 -1.50 9.60 0.34
N HIS A 32 -2.73 9.29 0.76
CA HIS A 32 -3.10 8.03 1.39
C HIS A 32 -2.83 6.84 0.48
N PHE A 33 -3.26 6.92 -0.79
CA PHE A 33 -2.97 5.87 -1.76
C PHE A 33 -1.45 5.69 -1.93
N ARG A 34 -0.69 6.79 -2.04
CA ARG A 34 0.76 6.72 -2.24
C ARG A 34 1.50 6.14 -1.03
N LYS A 35 1.07 6.49 0.19
CA LYS A 35 1.60 5.91 1.44
C LYS A 35 1.29 4.42 1.55
N CYS A 36 0.03 4.03 1.32
CA CYS A 36 -0.37 2.63 1.30
C CYS A 36 0.42 1.87 0.23
N LEU A 37 0.53 2.41 -0.98
CA LEU A 37 1.28 1.79 -2.07
C LEU A 37 2.75 1.60 -1.70
N ASN A 38 3.41 2.61 -1.14
CA ASN A 38 4.81 2.51 -0.72
C ASN A 38 5.05 1.46 0.38
N MET A 39 4.07 1.19 1.25
CA MET A 39 4.20 0.11 2.23
C MET A 39 4.14 -1.29 1.61
N PHE A 40 3.48 -1.45 0.47
CA PHE A 40 3.42 -2.74 -0.25
C PHE A 40 4.42 -2.82 -1.39
N ARG A 41 5.09 -1.72 -1.75
CA ARG A 41 6.19 -1.78 -2.69
C ARG A 41 7.36 -2.47 -1.97
N PRO A 42 7.97 -3.50 -2.57
CA PRO A 42 9.25 -3.96 -2.09
C PRO A 42 10.18 -2.76 -2.11
N ASN A 43 10.83 -2.46 -0.99
CA ASN A 43 11.88 -1.45 -1.00
C ASN A 43 12.96 -1.94 -1.99
N GLU A 44 13.61 -1.03 -2.71
CA GLU A 44 14.69 -1.39 -3.63
C GLU A 44 15.81 -2.17 -2.90
N GLU A 45 15.93 -1.99 -1.57
CA GLU A 45 16.81 -2.80 -0.71
C GLU A 45 16.36 -4.26 -0.53
N THR A 46 15.07 -4.57 -0.68
CA THR A 46 14.52 -5.92 -0.58
C THR A 46 14.48 -6.63 -1.94
N GLU A 47 14.49 -5.91 -3.06
CA GLU A 47 14.58 -6.53 -4.40
C GLU A 47 15.88 -7.35 -4.55
N VAL A 48 16.97 -6.90 -3.93
CA VAL A 48 18.26 -7.61 -3.92
C VAL A 48 18.14 -9.01 -3.29
N LEU A 49 17.29 -9.19 -2.26
CA LEU A 49 17.11 -10.49 -1.60
C LEU A 49 16.16 -11.44 -2.35
N PHE A 50 15.23 -10.91 -3.14
CA PHE A 50 14.28 -11.73 -3.91
C PHE A 50 14.79 -12.10 -5.32
N GLU A 51 15.82 -11.42 -5.85
CA GLU A 51 16.55 -11.90 -7.04
C GLU A 51 17.48 -13.07 -6.72
N ASP A 52 18.14 -13.08 -5.56
CA ASP A 52 19.00 -14.20 -5.12
C ASP A 52 18.20 -15.51 -4.93
N SER A 53 16.95 -15.44 -4.48
CA SER A 53 16.10 -16.63 -4.34
C SER A 53 15.54 -17.15 -5.68
N ARG A 54 15.73 -16.42 -6.78
CA ARG A 54 15.22 -16.76 -8.12
C ARG A 54 16.31 -17.26 -9.08
N ARG A 55 17.55 -17.40 -8.60
CA ARG A 55 18.71 -17.87 -9.36
C ARG A 55 19.12 -19.28 -8.97
#